data_AF-A0A5B0WBR1-F1
#
_entry.id   AF-A0A5B0WBR1-F1
#
_cell.length_a   1.000
_cell.length_b   1.000
_cell.length_c   1.000
_cell.angle_alpha   90.00
_cell.angle_beta   90.00
_cell.angle_gamma   90.00
#
_symmetry.space_group_name_H-M   'P 1'
#
loop_
_entity.id
_entity.type
_entity.pdbx_description
1 polymer ?
#
loop_
_entity_poly.entity_id
_entity_poly.type
_entity_poly.pdbx_seq_one_letter_code
_entity_poly.pdbx_strand_id
1 'polypeptide(L)'
;MAEGDLVDEAMGLGLYAELLAMLEGTSEYSDVELFETLDHHSRRLRSMAIMHLEFVVKFGYSSSSKKNISVGDKIYSNFPDYFEAWKLAGIPGIAPILLRKMISDFKSSRNKN
;
A
#
# COMPACT_ATOMS: atom_id res chain seq x y z
N MET A 1 17.50 -5.82 0.11
CA MET A 1 16.03 -5.84 0.09
C MET A 1 15.58 -4.45 -0.29
N ALA A 2 15.09 -4.32 -1.52
CA ALA A 2 14.51 -3.08 -2.01
C ALA A 2 13.26 -2.75 -1.19
N GLU A 3 12.88 -1.48 -1.13
CA GLU A 3 11.70 -1.06 -0.37
C GLU A 3 10.41 -1.66 -0.95
N GLY A 4 10.36 -1.86 -2.27
CA GLY A 4 9.27 -2.60 -2.93
C GLY A 4 9.12 -4.05 -2.44
N ASP A 5 10.22 -4.73 -2.09
CA ASP A 5 10.16 -6.11 -1.57
C ASP A 5 9.40 -6.17 -0.23
N LEU A 6 9.50 -5.13 0.60
CA LEU A 6 8.77 -5.04 1.87
C LEU A 6 7.27 -4.88 1.64
N VAL A 7 6.89 -4.13 0.62
CA VAL A 7 5.49 -3.99 0.24
C VAL A 7 4.97 -5.35 -0.23
N ASP A 8 5.71 -6.03 -1.10
CA ASP A 8 5.31 -7.36 -1.60
C ASP A 8 5.18 -8.39 -0.47
N GLU A 9 6.07 -8.33 0.52
CA GLU A 9 5.96 -9.13 1.74
C GLU A 9 4.69 -8.80 2.54
N ALA A 10 4.40 -7.52 2.79
CA ALA A 10 3.20 -7.10 3.50
C ALA A 10 1.91 -7.49 2.75
N MET A 11 1.90 -7.35 1.43
CA MET A 11 0.81 -7.81 0.56
C MET A 11 0.62 -9.34 0.66
N GLY A 12 1.72 -10.10 0.63
CA GLY A 12 1.71 -11.56 0.80
C GLY A 12 1.20 -12.02 2.17
N LEU A 13 1.32 -11.17 3.20
CA LEU A 13 0.76 -11.39 4.54
C LEU A 13 -0.70 -10.95 4.67
N GLY A 14 -1.29 -10.34 3.63
CA GLY A 14 -2.66 -9.84 3.65
C GLY A 14 -2.84 -8.48 4.34
N LEU A 15 -1.76 -7.72 4.56
CA LEU A 15 -1.76 -6.45 5.30
C LEU A 15 -2.23 -5.25 4.44
N TYR A 16 -3.15 -5.48 3.50
CA TYR A 16 -3.61 -4.46 2.55
C TYR A 16 -4.20 -3.22 3.24
N ALA A 17 -5.04 -3.44 4.25
CA ALA A 17 -5.69 -2.36 4.99
C ALA A 17 -4.69 -1.58 5.86
N GLU A 18 -3.68 -2.26 6.41
CA GLU A 18 -2.65 -1.60 7.22
C GLU A 18 -1.71 -0.77 6.35
N LEU A 19 -1.32 -1.27 5.17
CA LEU A 19 -0.57 -0.50 4.17
C LEU A 19 -1.34 0.74 3.70
N LEU A 20 -2.66 0.59 3.47
CA LEU A 20 -3.52 1.72 3.14
C LEU A 20 -3.53 2.75 4.28
N ALA A 21 -3.73 2.30 5.52
CA ALA A 21 -3.74 3.17 6.69
C ALA A 21 -2.41 3.89 6.91
N MET A 22 -1.27 3.24 6.64
CA MET A 22 0.05 3.89 6.64
C MET A 22 0.11 5.03 5.63
N LEU A 23 -0.35 4.79 4.40
CA LEU A 23 -0.36 5.81 3.35
C LEU A 23 -1.35 6.93 3.64
N GLU A 24 -2.47 6.66 4.30
CA GLU A 24 -3.46 7.67 4.69
C GLU A 24 -3.05 8.47 5.93
N GLY A 25 -2.06 7.99 6.69
CA GLY A 25 -1.64 8.62 7.94
C GLY A 25 -2.48 8.23 9.15
N THR A 26 -3.24 7.13 9.06
CA THR A 26 -4.18 6.66 10.08
C THR A 26 -3.67 5.43 10.86
N SER A 27 -2.57 4.82 10.41
CA SER A 27 -1.87 3.73 11.11
C SER A 27 -0.88 4.26 12.15
N GLU A 28 -0.62 3.48 13.21
CA GLU A 28 0.47 3.73 14.18
C GLU A 28 1.87 3.68 13.53
N TYR A 29 1.99 3.04 12.36
CA TYR A 29 3.22 2.94 11.59
C TYR A 29 3.35 4.05 10.53
N SER A 30 2.48 5.06 10.56
CA SER A 30 2.54 6.18 9.60
C SER A 30 3.60 7.21 9.98
N ASP A 31 4.23 7.81 8.97
CA ASP A 31 5.05 9.01 9.11
C ASP A 31 4.36 10.15 8.35
N VAL A 32 3.55 10.94 9.07
CA VAL A 32 2.75 12.01 8.47
C VAL A 32 3.64 13.20 8.06
N GLU A 33 4.76 13.41 8.75
CA GLU A 33 5.72 14.48 8.42
C GLU A 33 6.37 14.22 7.05
N LEU A 34 6.64 12.94 6.73
CA LEU A 34 7.15 12.53 5.43
C LEU A 34 6.24 13.02 4.28
N PHE A 35 4.92 13.03 4.45
CA PHE A 35 3.98 13.43 3.38
C PHE A 35 4.21 14.87 2.92
N GLU A 36 4.51 15.77 3.86
CA GLU A 36 4.74 17.18 3.58
C GLU A 36 6.01 17.40 2.78
N THR A 37 7.02 16.55 2.98
CA THR A 37 8.32 16.62 2.29
C THR A 37 8.31 16.06 0.86
N LEU A 38 7.26 15.33 0.47
CA LEU A 38 7.19 14.72 -0.86
C LEU A 38 7.10 15.78 -1.96
N ASP A 39 7.90 15.61 -3.02
CA ASP A 39 7.74 16.38 -4.24
C ASP A 39 6.42 16.04 -4.96
N HIS A 40 6.07 16.83 -5.98
CA HIS A 40 4.82 16.67 -6.72
C HIS A 40 4.66 15.27 -7.38
N HIS A 41 5.72 14.69 -7.93
CA HIS A 41 5.68 13.37 -8.55
C HIS A 41 5.51 12.28 -7.49
N SER A 42 6.26 12.37 -6.39
CA SER A 42 6.16 11.46 -5.25
C SER A 42 4.76 11.48 -4.62
N ARG A 43 4.16 12.67 -4.45
CA ARG A 43 2.76 12.81 -3.98
C ARG A 43 1.78 12.14 -4.92
N ARG A 44 1.94 12.32 -6.23
CA ARG A 44 1.08 11.68 -7.23
C ARG A 44 1.20 10.15 -7.17
N LEU A 45 2.40 9.61 -7.06
CA LEU A 45 2.61 8.17 -6.92
C LEU A 45 1.95 7.63 -5.65
N ARG A 46 2.10 8.33 -4.51
CA ARG A 46 1.38 8.01 -3.26
C ARG A 46 -0.14 7.96 -3.47
N SER A 47 -0.73 8.98 -4.10
CA SER A 47 -2.18 9.00 -4.37
C SER A 47 -2.64 7.82 -5.24
N MET A 48 -1.86 7.45 -6.26
CA MET A 48 -2.20 6.29 -7.10
C MET A 48 -2.08 4.97 -6.33
N ALA A 49 -1.10 4.85 -5.43
CA ALA A 49 -0.96 3.68 -4.57
C ALA A 49 -2.12 3.54 -3.58
N ILE A 50 -2.59 4.66 -3.00
CA ILE A 50 -3.80 4.71 -2.17
C ILE A 50 -4.99 4.18 -2.96
N MET A 51 -5.24 4.70 -4.17
CA MET A 51 -6.36 4.24 -5.01
C MET A 51 -6.30 2.74 -5.32
N HIS A 52 -5.10 2.18 -5.56
CA HIS A 52 -4.91 0.74 -5.74
C HIS A 52 -5.30 -0.03 -4.48
N LEU A 53 -4.78 0.37 -3.31
CA LEU A 53 -5.03 -0.33 -2.05
C LEU A 53 -6.48 -0.20 -1.60
N GLU A 54 -7.12 0.95 -1.78
CA GLU A 54 -8.57 1.13 -1.56
C GLU A 54 -9.37 0.12 -2.37
N PHE A 55 -9.02 -0.08 -3.65
CA PHE A 55 -9.66 -1.09 -4.49
C PHE A 55 -9.44 -2.51 -3.94
N VAL A 56 -8.20 -2.85 -3.60
CA VAL A 56 -7.84 -4.18 -3.09
C VAL A 56 -8.58 -4.49 -1.79
N VAL A 57 -8.58 -3.55 -0.85
CA VAL A 57 -9.29 -3.67 0.43
C VAL A 57 -10.79 -3.81 0.22
N LYS A 58 -11.38 -3.00 -0.67
CA LYS A 58 -12.82 -2.98 -0.91
C LYS A 58 -13.34 -4.23 -1.63
N PHE A 59 -12.57 -4.77 -2.56
CA PHE A 59 -13.04 -5.85 -3.44
C PHE A 59 -12.33 -7.18 -3.24
N GLY A 60 -11.27 -7.25 -2.45
CA GLY A 60 -10.50 -8.48 -2.18
C GLY A 60 -9.69 -8.99 -3.37
N TYR A 61 -9.44 -8.16 -4.39
CA TYR A 61 -8.72 -8.55 -5.60
C TYR A 61 -7.33 -7.90 -5.64
N SER A 62 -6.29 -8.68 -5.37
CA SER A 62 -4.88 -8.27 -5.52
C SER A 62 -4.24 -8.74 -6.83
N SER A 63 -4.93 -9.55 -7.65
CA SER A 63 -4.34 -10.08 -8.89
C SER A 63 -4.40 -9.06 -10.04
N SER A 64 -3.33 -9.00 -10.84
CA SER A 64 -3.21 -8.20 -12.06
C SER A 64 -4.17 -8.59 -13.19
N SER A 65 -4.87 -9.73 -13.07
CA SER A 65 -5.73 -10.28 -14.13
C SER A 65 -7.08 -9.59 -14.31
N LYS A 66 -7.61 -8.93 -13.28
CA LYS A 66 -8.86 -8.16 -13.35
C LYS A 66 -8.58 -6.70 -13.08
N LYS A 67 -8.38 -5.93 -14.16
CA LYS A 67 -8.09 -4.49 -14.07
C LYS A 67 -9.29 -3.67 -13.58
N ASN A 68 -10.51 -4.14 -13.86
CA ASN A 68 -11.74 -3.42 -13.60
C ASN A 68 -12.82 -4.31 -12.96
N ILE A 69 -13.67 -3.75 -12.10
CA ILE A 69 -14.87 -4.37 -11.53
C ILE A 69 -16.06 -3.43 -11.76
N SER A 70 -17.17 -3.97 -12.25
CA SER A 70 -18.43 -3.23 -12.37
C SER A 70 -19.33 -3.53 -11.16
N VAL A 71 -19.80 -2.50 -10.47
CA VAL A 71 -20.76 -2.60 -9.35
C VAL A 71 -21.89 -1.61 -9.61
N GLY A 72 -23.07 -2.14 -9.99
CA GLY A 72 -24.16 -1.32 -10.52
C GLY A 72 -23.71 -0.57 -11.77
N ASP A 73 -23.96 0.74 -11.81
CA ASP A 73 -23.58 1.62 -12.93
C ASP A 73 -22.16 2.20 -12.80
N LYS A 74 -21.36 1.73 -11.82
CA LYS A 74 -20.01 2.23 -11.57
C LYS A 74 -18.95 1.21 -11.98
N ILE A 75 -17.91 1.70 -12.65
CA ILE A 75 -16.71 0.93 -12.98
C ILE A 75 -15.59 1.37 -12.03
N TYR A 76 -15.05 0.42 -11.28
CA TYR A 76 -13.88 0.59 -10.43
C TYR A 76 -12.66 0.01 -11.14
N SER A 77 -11.52 0.68 -11.08
CA SER A 77 -10.27 0.23 -11.69
C SER A 77 -9.17 0.12 -10.65
N ASN A 78 -8.32 -0.89 -10.74
CA ASN A 78 -7.29 -1.18 -9.74
C ASN A 78 -5.88 -0.67 -10.09
N PHE A 79 -5.66 -0.06 -11.26
CA PHE A 79 -4.41 0.67 -11.58
C PHE A 79 -3.07 0.00 -11.15
N PRO A 80 -2.84 -1.30 -11.43
CA PRO A 80 -1.71 -2.06 -10.88
C PRO A 80 -0.38 -1.55 -11.39
N ASP A 81 -0.34 -1.08 -12.65
CA ASP A 81 0.86 -0.54 -13.28
C ASP A 81 1.38 0.71 -12.53
N TYR A 82 0.50 1.51 -11.93
CA TYR A 82 0.89 2.66 -11.11
C TYR A 82 1.33 2.27 -9.71
N PHE A 83 0.77 1.19 -9.15
CA PHE A 83 1.23 0.63 -7.88
C PHE A 83 2.65 0.07 -8.01
N GLU A 84 2.94 -0.63 -9.10
CA GLU A 84 4.30 -1.06 -9.43
C GLU A 84 5.26 0.12 -9.62
N ALA A 85 4.83 1.18 -10.35
CA ALA A 85 5.63 2.39 -10.49
C ALA A 85 5.94 3.06 -9.13
N TRP A 86 4.98 3.07 -8.21
CA TRP A 86 5.17 3.57 -6.85
C TRP A 86 6.18 2.72 -6.06
N LYS A 87 6.11 1.38 -6.15
CA LYS A 87 7.11 0.49 -5.53
C LYS A 87 8.53 0.73 -6.10
N LEU A 88 8.64 0.86 -7.43
CA LEU A 88 9.91 1.11 -8.10
C LEU A 88 10.52 2.47 -7.75
N ALA A 89 9.69 3.46 -7.40
CA ALA A 89 10.12 4.79 -7.00
C ALA A 89 10.59 4.90 -5.53
N GLY A 90 10.65 3.79 -4.79
CA GLY A 90 11.03 3.79 -3.38
C GLY A 90 9.88 4.12 -2.43
N ILE A 91 8.67 3.65 -2.77
CA ILE A 91 7.48 3.70 -1.90
C ILE A 91 7.20 5.07 -1.25
N PRO A 92 7.22 6.19 -2.01
CA PRO A 92 7.09 7.52 -1.45
C PRO A 92 5.84 7.63 -0.57
N GLY A 93 6.01 8.19 0.63
CA GLY A 93 4.98 8.21 1.67
C GLY A 93 5.00 7.04 2.64
N ILE A 94 5.98 6.14 2.57
CA ILE A 94 6.22 5.14 3.60
C ILE A 94 7.67 5.22 4.07
N ALA A 95 7.86 5.36 5.37
CA ALA A 95 9.17 5.17 5.98
C ALA A 95 9.49 3.66 6.03
N PRO A 96 10.55 3.17 5.36
CA PRO A 96 10.85 1.73 5.29
C PRO A 96 11.04 1.08 6.66
N ILE A 97 11.55 1.84 7.64
CA ILE A 97 11.76 1.36 9.02
C ILE A 97 10.43 1.06 9.72
N LEU A 98 9.40 1.89 9.49
CA LEU A 98 8.07 1.68 10.07
C LEU A 98 7.35 0.52 9.40
N LEU A 99 7.50 0.37 8.07
CA LEU A 99 6.98 -0.78 7.33
C LEU A 99 7.59 -2.11 7.83
N ARG A 100 8.91 -2.15 8.06
CA ARG A 100 9.57 -3.32 8.67
C ARG A 100 9.02 -3.61 10.05
N LYS A 101 8.82 -2.58 10.86
CA LYS A 101 8.27 -2.71 12.21
C LYS A 101 6.86 -3.31 12.19
N MET A 102 5.97 -2.77 11.35
CA MET A 102 4.62 -3.32 11.13
C MET A 102 4.63 -4.81 10.79
N ILE A 103 5.46 -5.22 9.81
CA ILE A 103 5.58 -6.62 9.39
C ILE A 103 6.09 -7.50 10.54
N SER A 104 7.09 -7.02 11.28
CA SER A 104 7.68 -7.74 12.42
C SER A 104 6.67 -7.93 13.56
N ASP A 105 5.92 -6.88 13.90
CA ASP A 105 4.92 -6.90 14.96
C ASP A 105 3.76 -7.86 14.59
N PHE A 106 3.32 -7.86 13.32
CA PHE A 106 2.33 -8.82 12.82
C PHE A 106 2.80 -10.27 12.89
N LYS A 107 4.03 -10.56 12.45
CA LYS A 107 4.59 -11.92 12.54
C LYS A 107 4.71 -12.39 14.00
N SER A 108 5.09 -11.48 14.89
CA SER A 108 5.24 -11.77 16.31
C SER A 108 3.91 -12.05 17.01
N SER A 109 2.83 -11.36 16.62
CA SER A 109 1.49 -11.63 17.16
C SER A 109 0.90 -12.94 16.63
N ARG A 110 1.17 -13.29 15.36
CA ARG A 110 0.73 -14.55 14.75
C ARG A 110 1.42 -15.78 15.35
N ASN A 111 2.69 -15.69 15.71
CA ASN A 111 3.42 -16.81 16.33
C ASN A 111 3.03 -17.08 17.79
N LYS A 112 2.25 -16.19 18.41
CA LYS A 112 1.76 -16.34 19.80
C LYS A 112 0.36 -16.98 19.87
N ASN A 113 -0.30 -17.18 18.73
CA ASN A 113 -1.60 -17.82 18.59
C ASN A 113 -1.46 -19.19 17.92
#